data_AF-A0A925YG68-F1
#
_entry.id   AF-A0A925YG68-F1
#
_cell.length_a   1.000
_cell.length_b   1.000
_cell.length_c   1.000
_cell.angle_alpha   90.00
_cell.angle_beta   90.00
_cell.angle_gamma   90.00
#
_symmetry.space_group_name_H-M   'P 1'
#
loop_
_entity.id
_entity.type
_entity.pdbx_description
1 polymer ?
#
loop_
_entity_poly.entity_id
_entity_poly.type
_entity_poly.pdbx_seq_one_letter_code
_entity_poly.pdbx_strand_id
1 'polypeptide(L)'
;MSIPDLAPWQWIVGATVAVLVGIAKTGVPGVGTLAVPLMVLTVGDARHSAGWLLPLLCVADLFAVAIYRRHAYARRLFVLLPWVLGGMIAGAVALYAPERVMRPTVAVIVLIMIAVRWRSTAGKTAQPASPEPDSWRLSALYGGAAGFSTTIANAAGPVMNLYLLAKRLPKDEFVGTGAWFFLMVNLCKLPLYVGHDLIDARSLGFDAVLIPAVVAGAGLGRVVLRNLRQETFERLVFALTVVACAMLFIPK
;
A
#
# COMPACT_ATOMS: atom_id res chain seq x y z
N MET A 1 -23.90 -15.00 6.87
CA MET A 1 -22.72 -14.26 7.34
C MET A 1 -22.56 -14.51 8.82
N SER A 2 -21.44 -15.12 9.25
CA SER A 2 -21.11 -15.24 10.68
C SER A 2 -20.38 -13.97 11.09
N ILE A 3 -21.07 -13.04 11.75
CA ILE A 3 -20.44 -11.86 12.33
C ILE A 3 -19.56 -12.33 13.50
N PRO A 4 -18.27 -11.96 13.57
CA PRO A 4 -17.41 -12.37 14.68
C PRO A 4 -17.85 -11.71 15.98
N ASP A 5 -17.71 -12.45 17.07
CA ASP A 5 -17.94 -11.94 18.42
C ASP A 5 -16.71 -11.14 18.87
N LEU A 6 -16.80 -9.81 18.71
CA LEU A 6 -15.75 -8.87 19.04
C LEU A 6 -16.28 -7.82 20.02
N ALA A 7 -15.42 -7.38 20.93
CA ALA A 7 -15.73 -6.33 21.87
C ALA A 7 -16.03 -5.01 21.12
N PRO A 8 -16.87 -4.11 21.69
CA PRO A 8 -17.22 -2.84 21.04
C PRO A 8 -16.01 -1.98 20.64
N TRP A 9 -14.94 -2.00 21.43
CA TRP A 9 -13.71 -1.26 21.11
C TRP A 9 -12.99 -1.82 19.89
N GLN A 10 -13.03 -3.13 19.65
CA GLN A 10 -12.44 -3.77 18.46
C GLN A 10 -13.17 -3.32 17.19
N TRP A 11 -14.50 -3.17 17.26
CA TRP A 11 -15.28 -2.60 16.15
C TRP A 11 -14.93 -1.14 15.87
N ILE A 12 -14.70 -0.33 16.90
CA ILE A 12 -14.26 1.06 16.74
C ILE A 12 -12.88 1.14 16.08
N VAL A 13 -11.93 0.31 16.52
CA VAL A 13 -10.60 0.23 15.92
C VAL A 13 -10.69 -0.28 14.47
N GLY A 14 -11.48 -1.31 14.22
CA GLY A 14 -11.75 -1.83 12.87
C GLY A 14 -12.35 -0.78 11.94
N ALA A 15 -13.36 -0.03 12.38
CA ALA A 15 -13.94 1.07 11.62
C ALA A 15 -12.91 2.17 11.33
N THR A 16 -12.05 2.48 12.31
CA THR A 16 -10.93 3.42 12.12
C THR A 16 -9.97 2.91 11.03
N VAL A 17 -9.60 1.62 11.07
CA VAL A 17 -8.79 0.97 10.03
C VAL A 17 -9.44 1.09 8.66
N ALA A 18 -10.74 0.79 8.54
CA ALA A 18 -11.49 0.88 7.30
C ALA A 18 -11.50 2.30 6.72
N VAL A 19 -11.71 3.32 7.55
CA VAL A 19 -11.63 4.74 7.14
C VAL A 19 -10.21 5.08 6.67
N LEU A 20 -9.17 4.71 7.43
CA LEU A 20 -7.78 4.98 7.08
C LEU A 20 -7.39 4.30 5.77
N VAL A 21 -7.85 3.07 5.53
CA VAL A 21 -7.66 2.33 4.27
C VAL A 21 -8.31 3.10 3.12
N GLY A 22 -9.56 3.53 3.26
CA GLY A 22 -10.26 4.34 2.25
C GLY A 22 -9.51 5.63 1.92
N ILE A 23 -9.09 6.39 2.94
CA ILE A 23 -8.32 7.63 2.79
C ILE A 23 -6.98 7.36 2.10
N ALA A 24 -6.29 6.29 2.48
CA ALA A 24 -5.01 5.91 1.92
C ALA A 24 -5.10 5.61 0.43
N LYS A 25 -6.12 4.86 -0.01
CA LYS A 25 -6.25 4.48 -1.42
C LYS A 25 -6.72 5.60 -2.34
N THR A 26 -7.42 6.60 -1.81
CA THR A 26 -8.05 7.66 -2.62
C THR A 26 -7.43 9.04 -2.49
N GLY A 27 -6.55 9.27 -1.51
CA GLY A 27 -5.98 10.61 -1.36
C GLY A 27 -4.63 10.70 -0.68
N VAL A 28 -4.43 10.08 0.48
CA VAL A 28 -3.18 10.20 1.24
C VAL A 28 -2.55 8.83 1.49
N PRO A 29 -1.85 8.23 0.50
CA PRO A 29 -1.33 6.86 0.56
C PRO A 29 -0.58 6.50 1.83
N GLY A 30 0.19 7.44 2.38
CA GLY A 30 0.99 7.21 3.58
C GLY A 30 0.19 6.98 4.87
N VAL A 31 -1.08 7.37 4.94
CA VAL A 31 -1.92 7.17 6.13
C VAL A 31 -2.25 5.69 6.36
N GLY A 32 -2.24 4.87 5.30
CA GLY A 32 -2.50 3.44 5.40
C GLY A 32 -1.45 2.65 6.17
N THR A 33 -0.32 3.26 6.51
CA THR A 33 0.75 2.67 7.34
C THR A 33 0.26 2.25 8.72
N LEU A 34 -0.71 2.98 9.28
CA LEU A 34 -1.33 2.67 10.57
C LEU A 34 -2.39 1.56 10.48
N ALA A 35 -2.90 1.25 9.28
CA ALA A 35 -3.97 0.27 9.11
C ALA A 35 -3.55 -1.12 9.59
N VAL A 36 -2.33 -1.55 9.23
CA VAL A 36 -1.82 -2.88 9.61
C VAL A 36 -1.68 -3.03 11.13
N PRO A 37 -0.92 -2.19 11.87
CA PRO A 37 -0.79 -2.37 13.32
C PRO A 37 -2.12 -2.23 14.07
N LEU A 38 -3.01 -1.32 13.66
CA LEU A 38 -4.34 -1.21 14.26
C LEU A 38 -5.19 -2.46 14.01
N MET A 39 -5.07 -3.07 12.82
CA MET A 39 -5.76 -4.34 12.54
C MET A 39 -5.24 -5.49 13.43
N VAL A 40 -3.93 -5.49 13.74
CA VAL A 40 -3.35 -6.43 14.73
C VAL A 40 -3.97 -6.25 16.10
N LEU A 41 -4.25 -5.03 16.54
CA LEU A 41 -4.95 -4.79 17.80
C LEU A 41 -6.39 -5.30 17.77
N THR A 42 -7.07 -5.21 16.62
CA THR A 42 -8.44 -5.70 16.46
C THR A 42 -8.51 -7.22 16.47
N VAL A 43 -7.66 -7.91 15.72
CA VAL A 43 -7.73 -9.37 15.54
C VAL A 43 -6.94 -10.14 16.59
N GLY A 44 -5.91 -9.50 17.19
CA GLY A 44 -5.03 -10.12 18.19
C GLY A 44 -3.92 -10.98 17.60
N ASP A 45 -3.93 -11.24 16.30
CA ASP A 45 -2.91 -12.03 15.60
C ASP A 45 -2.42 -11.34 14.33
N ALA A 46 -1.10 -11.21 14.18
CA ALA A 46 -0.50 -10.47 13.08
C ALA A 46 -0.75 -11.11 11.70
N ARG A 47 -0.83 -12.44 11.64
CA ARG A 47 -1.00 -13.20 10.40
C ARG A 47 -2.46 -13.14 9.92
N HIS A 48 -3.42 -13.40 10.82
CA HIS A 48 -4.85 -13.28 10.53
C HIS A 48 -5.27 -11.84 10.24
N SER A 49 -4.64 -10.84 10.87
CA SER A 49 -4.88 -9.43 10.56
C SER A 49 -4.61 -9.07 9.10
N ALA A 50 -3.57 -9.65 8.50
CA ALA A 50 -3.31 -9.45 7.08
C ALA A 50 -4.42 -10.06 6.22
N GLY A 51 -4.90 -11.25 6.62
CA GLY A 51 -6.06 -11.94 6.04
C GLY A 51 -7.31 -11.06 6.03
N TRP A 52 -7.72 -10.60 7.20
CA TRP A 52 -8.91 -9.77 7.38
C TRP A 52 -8.78 -8.39 6.71
N LEU A 53 -7.58 -7.81 6.67
CA LEU A 53 -7.39 -6.50 6.02
C LEU A 53 -7.48 -6.58 4.49
N LEU A 54 -7.16 -7.73 3.88
CA LEU A 54 -7.00 -7.83 2.43
C LEU A 54 -8.30 -7.55 1.66
N PRO A 55 -9.48 -8.09 2.02
CA PRO A 55 -10.73 -7.75 1.34
C PRO A 55 -11.07 -6.25 1.44
N LEU A 56 -10.86 -5.62 2.60
CA LEU A 56 -11.05 -4.17 2.75
C LEU A 56 -10.12 -3.36 1.83
N LEU A 57 -8.86 -3.78 1.70
CA LEU A 57 -7.91 -3.16 0.76
C LEU A 57 -8.39 -3.31 -0.69
N CYS A 58 -8.85 -4.50 -1.08
CA CYS A 58 -9.43 -4.74 -2.42
C CYS A 58 -10.64 -3.83 -2.68
N VAL A 59 -11.56 -3.70 -1.72
CA VAL A 59 -12.72 -2.80 -1.86
C VAL A 59 -12.26 -1.35 -2.02
N ALA A 60 -11.34 -0.88 -1.18
CA ALA A 60 -10.82 0.49 -1.28
C ALA A 60 -10.09 0.75 -2.62
N ASP A 61 -9.34 -0.24 -3.11
CA ASP A 61 -8.68 -0.18 -4.42
C ASP A 61 -9.70 -0.11 -5.57
N LEU A 62 -10.80 -0.88 -5.50
CA LEU A 62 -11.90 -0.80 -6.48
C LEU A 62 -12.54 0.58 -6.50
N PHE A 63 -12.80 1.17 -5.33
CA PHE A 63 -13.32 2.55 -5.26
C PHE A 63 -12.33 3.57 -5.81
N ALA A 64 -11.05 3.45 -5.47
CA ALA A 64 -10.01 4.32 -5.98
C ALA A 64 -9.87 4.21 -7.51
N VAL A 65 -9.91 3.00 -8.07
CA VAL A 65 -9.95 2.77 -9.51
C VAL A 65 -11.21 3.38 -10.11
N ALA A 66 -12.39 3.16 -9.53
CA ALA A 66 -13.64 3.73 -10.06
C ALA A 66 -13.59 5.27 -10.14
N ILE A 67 -12.99 5.92 -9.15
CA ILE A 67 -12.82 7.37 -9.08
C ILE A 67 -11.75 7.88 -10.06
N TYR A 68 -10.59 7.23 -10.12
CA TYR A 68 -9.39 7.74 -10.79
C TYR A 68 -9.02 7.01 -12.09
N ARG A 69 -9.82 6.05 -12.58
CA ARG A 69 -9.52 5.20 -13.76
C ARG A 69 -9.09 5.96 -15.01
N ARG A 70 -9.60 7.17 -15.23
CA ARG A 70 -9.28 8.00 -16.41
C ARG A 70 -7.87 8.59 -16.38
N HIS A 71 -7.21 8.59 -15.22
CA HIS A 71 -5.89 9.20 -15.00
C HIS A 71 -4.78 8.15 -14.84
N ALA A 72 -5.07 6.87 -15.08
CA ALA A 72 -4.11 5.79 -14.83
C ALA A 72 -3.09 5.63 -15.95
N TYR A 73 -1.79 5.61 -15.61
CA TYR A 73 -0.71 5.19 -16.51
C TYR A 73 -0.65 3.65 -16.64
N ALA A 74 -1.78 3.02 -16.98
CA ALA A 74 -1.99 1.57 -16.91
C ALA A 74 -0.96 0.75 -17.71
N ARG A 75 -0.50 1.26 -18.85
CA ARG A 75 0.51 0.57 -19.69
C ARG A 75 1.82 0.28 -18.93
N ARG A 76 2.20 1.15 -17.98
CA ARG A 76 3.44 0.99 -17.21
C ARG A 76 3.30 -0.03 -16.09
N LEU A 77 2.09 -0.23 -15.55
CA LEU A 77 1.81 -1.24 -14.54
C LEU A 77 2.03 -2.66 -15.07
N PHE A 78 1.66 -2.91 -16.34
CA PHE A 78 1.93 -4.21 -16.97
C PHE A 78 3.42 -4.52 -17.12
N VAL A 79 4.27 -3.51 -17.24
CA VAL A 79 5.74 -3.69 -17.28
C VAL A 79 6.29 -3.97 -15.89
N LEU A 80 5.68 -3.43 -14.83
CA LEU A 80 6.06 -3.69 -13.44
C LEU A 80 5.61 -5.07 -12.94
N LEU A 81 4.45 -5.54 -13.41
CA LEU A 81 3.78 -6.72 -12.87
C LEU A 81 4.66 -7.99 -12.85
N PRO A 82 5.43 -8.35 -13.90
CA PRO A 82 6.31 -9.51 -13.85
C PRO A 82 7.37 -9.41 -12.74
N TRP A 83 7.93 -8.22 -12.53
CA TRP A 83 8.93 -7.97 -11.50
C TRP A 83 8.31 -7.99 -10.10
N VAL A 84 7.09 -7.50 -9.95
CA VAL A 84 6.32 -7.60 -8.72
C VAL A 84 6.07 -9.05 -8.36
N LEU A 85 5.62 -9.87 -9.31
CA LEU A 85 5.41 -11.30 -9.10
C LEU A 85 6.73 -12.00 -8.74
N GLY A 86 7.81 -11.70 -9.43
CA GLY A 86 9.15 -12.21 -9.08
C GLY A 86 9.58 -11.82 -7.66
N GLY A 87 9.35 -10.57 -7.28
CA GLY A 87 9.58 -10.09 -5.91
C GLY A 87 8.71 -10.78 -4.87
N MET A 88 7.44 -11.04 -5.18
CA MET A 88 6.52 -11.75 -4.30
C MET A 88 6.97 -13.20 -4.07
N ILE A 89 7.42 -13.88 -5.13
CA ILE A 89 7.99 -15.24 -5.06
C ILE A 89 9.26 -15.24 -4.20
N ALA A 90 10.19 -14.30 -4.45
CA ALA A 90 11.39 -14.16 -3.64
C ALA A 90 11.05 -13.88 -2.17
N GLY A 91 10.05 -13.04 -1.91
CA GLY A 91 9.53 -12.77 -0.57
C GLY A 91 8.94 -14.02 0.09
N ALA A 92 8.21 -14.84 -0.67
CA ALA A 92 7.62 -16.07 -0.17
C ALA A 92 8.70 -17.10 0.23
N VAL A 93 9.77 -17.21 -0.56
CA VAL A 93 10.95 -18.02 -0.18
C VAL A 93 11.65 -17.41 1.05
N ALA A 94 11.75 -16.09 1.14
CA ALA A 94 12.38 -15.43 2.29
C ALA A 94 11.59 -15.60 3.60
N LEU A 95 10.30 -15.97 3.57
CA LEU A 95 9.52 -16.30 4.77
C LEU A 95 10.03 -17.53 5.52
N TYR A 96 10.88 -18.38 4.91
CA TYR A 96 11.57 -19.45 5.64
C TYR A 96 12.61 -18.91 6.64
N ALA A 97 13.01 -17.65 6.51
CA ALA A 97 13.89 -16.99 7.47
C ALA A 97 13.10 -16.32 8.61
N PRO A 98 13.71 -16.09 9.78
CA PRO A 98 13.03 -15.46 10.91
C PRO A 98 12.56 -14.03 10.61
N GLU A 99 11.33 -13.69 11.02
CA GLU A 99 10.71 -12.38 10.77
C GLU A 99 11.56 -11.21 11.30
N ARG A 100 12.27 -11.41 12.42
CA ARG A 100 13.23 -10.45 13.01
C ARG A 100 14.34 -10.01 12.05
N VAL A 101 14.64 -10.81 11.02
CA VAL A 101 15.65 -10.50 10.00
C VAL A 101 14.99 -9.90 8.75
N MET A 102 13.81 -10.39 8.39
CA MET A 102 13.16 -10.02 7.12
C MET A 102 12.55 -8.63 7.16
N ARG A 103 11.90 -8.23 8.26
CA ARG A 103 11.32 -6.87 8.39
C ARG A 103 12.37 -5.74 8.31
N PRO A 104 13.50 -5.78 9.05
CA PRO A 104 14.57 -4.79 8.90
C PRO A 104 15.17 -4.76 7.48
N THR A 105 15.25 -5.90 6.80
CA THR A 105 15.71 -5.96 5.40
C THR A 105 14.82 -5.10 4.49
N VAL A 106 13.50 -5.19 4.63
CA VAL A 106 12.56 -4.31 3.89
C VAL A 106 12.80 -2.84 4.23
N ALA A 107 12.99 -2.52 5.50
CA ALA A 107 13.27 -1.15 5.94
C ALA A 107 14.57 -0.60 5.32
N VAL A 108 15.64 -1.41 5.27
CA VAL A 108 16.91 -1.05 4.64
C VAL A 108 16.74 -0.81 3.14
N ILE A 109 15.98 -1.66 2.43
CA ILE A 109 15.67 -1.46 1.00
C ILE A 109 15.00 -0.10 0.80
N VAL A 110 13.94 0.19 1.57
CA VAL A 110 13.23 1.47 1.48
C VAL A 110 14.14 2.65 1.84
N LEU A 111 14.99 2.52 2.85
CA LEU A 111 15.94 3.56 3.27
C LEU A 111 16.96 3.87 2.16
N ILE A 112 17.49 2.86 1.48
CA ILE A 112 18.39 3.03 0.33
C ILE A 112 17.65 3.80 -0.78
N MET A 113 16.40 3.46 -1.06
CA MET A 113 15.59 4.12 -2.09
C MET A 113 15.28 5.58 -1.73
N ILE A 114 15.02 5.86 -0.45
CA ILE A 114 14.89 7.23 0.08
C ILE A 114 16.19 7.99 -0.13
N ALA A 115 17.35 7.41 0.20
CA ALA A 115 18.66 8.04 0.06
C ALA A 115 19.02 8.33 -1.41
N VAL A 116 18.77 7.38 -2.31
CA VAL A 116 18.97 7.53 -3.76
C VAL A 116 18.11 8.67 -4.29
N ARG A 117 16.84 8.73 -3.88
CA ARG A 117 15.94 9.80 -4.30
C ARG A 117 16.34 11.15 -3.73
N TRP A 118 16.70 11.23 -2.46
CA TRP A 118 17.16 12.47 -1.83
C TRP A 118 18.35 13.05 -2.59
N ARG A 119 19.33 12.21 -2.94
CA ARG A 119 20.50 12.59 -3.74
C ARG A 119 20.13 13.03 -5.15
N SER A 120 19.16 12.38 -5.79
CA SER A 120 18.75 12.76 -7.16
C SER A 120 17.95 14.06 -7.23
N THR A 121 17.32 14.46 -6.13
CA THR A 121 16.61 15.74 -5.99
C THR A 121 17.48 16.86 -5.42
N ALA A 122 18.56 16.56 -4.70
CA ALA A 122 19.49 17.54 -4.16
C ALA A 122 20.27 18.23 -5.31
N GLY A 123 19.89 19.47 -5.63
CA GLY A 123 20.56 20.31 -6.63
C GLY A 123 19.87 20.42 -7.99
N LYS A 124 18.69 19.82 -8.19
CA LYS A 124 17.90 19.99 -9.43
C LYS A 124 16.67 20.87 -9.16
N THR A 125 16.63 22.05 -9.76
CA THR A 125 15.43 22.92 -9.78
C THR A 125 14.25 22.14 -10.36
N ALA A 126 13.06 22.34 -9.82
CA ALA A 126 11.83 21.63 -10.18
C ALA A 126 11.37 21.96 -11.62
N GLN A 127 12.13 21.54 -12.64
CA GLN A 127 11.64 21.46 -14.00
C GLN A 127 10.84 20.18 -14.17
N PRO A 128 9.64 20.23 -14.79
CA PRO A 128 8.94 19.04 -15.20
C PRO A 128 9.80 18.33 -16.24
N ALA A 129 10.51 17.29 -15.81
CA ALA A 129 11.21 16.41 -16.73
C ALA A 129 10.16 15.71 -17.58
N SER A 130 10.38 15.68 -18.89
CA SER A 130 9.68 14.75 -19.77
C SER A 130 9.73 13.35 -19.16
N PRO A 131 8.68 12.52 -19.28
CA PRO A 131 8.66 11.20 -18.67
C PRO A 131 9.82 10.39 -19.27
N GLU A 132 10.95 10.31 -18.57
CA GLU A 132 12.07 9.51 -19.03
C GLU A 132 11.57 8.08 -19.29
N PRO A 133 11.95 7.47 -20.42
CA PRO A 133 11.63 6.08 -20.71
C PRO A 133 11.99 5.25 -19.49
N ASP A 134 11.02 4.47 -18.98
CA ASP A 134 11.32 3.54 -17.90
C ASP A 134 12.36 2.55 -18.40
N SER A 135 13.60 2.72 -17.94
CA SER A 135 14.59 1.67 -18.10
C SER A 135 14.04 0.44 -17.39
N TRP A 136 14.04 -0.70 -18.08
CA TRP A 136 13.59 -1.98 -17.53
C TRP A 136 14.21 -2.27 -16.15
N ARG A 137 15.41 -1.73 -15.88
CA ARG A 137 16.14 -1.79 -14.61
C ARG A 137 15.40 -1.09 -13.47
N LEU A 138 14.81 0.08 -13.70
CA LEU A 138 14.01 0.78 -12.69
C LEU A 138 12.73 -0.01 -12.39
N SER A 139 12.04 -0.49 -13.42
CA SER A 139 10.87 -1.35 -13.24
C SER A 139 11.19 -2.64 -12.49
N ALA A 140 12.33 -3.26 -12.78
CA ALA A 140 12.83 -4.43 -12.06
C ALA A 140 13.11 -4.14 -10.58
N LEU A 141 13.83 -3.05 -10.30
CA LEU A 141 14.19 -2.66 -8.94
C LEU A 141 12.94 -2.34 -8.10
N TYR A 142 12.10 -1.41 -8.57
CA TYR A 142 10.93 -0.97 -7.82
C TYR A 142 9.83 -2.05 -7.78
N GLY A 143 9.60 -2.75 -8.88
CA GLY A 143 8.64 -3.85 -8.94
C GLY A 143 9.05 -5.00 -8.03
N GLY A 144 10.30 -5.47 -8.15
CA GLY A 144 10.85 -6.52 -7.30
C GLY A 144 10.85 -6.15 -5.82
N ALA A 145 11.30 -4.94 -5.48
CA ALA A 145 11.27 -4.44 -4.11
C ALA A 145 9.83 -4.33 -3.58
N ALA A 146 8.87 -3.86 -4.37
CA ALA A 146 7.48 -3.76 -3.94
C ALA A 146 6.87 -5.15 -3.71
N GLY A 147 7.09 -6.09 -4.63
CA GLY A 147 6.68 -7.49 -4.50
C GLY A 147 7.24 -8.16 -3.25
N PHE A 148 8.55 -8.01 -3.02
CA PHE A 148 9.21 -8.55 -1.83
C PHE A 148 8.65 -7.93 -0.54
N SER A 149 8.52 -6.59 -0.52
CA SER A 149 8.06 -5.84 0.65
C SER A 149 6.61 -6.13 1.02
N THR A 150 5.72 -6.34 0.03
CA THR A 150 4.32 -6.71 0.31
C THR A 150 4.18 -8.11 0.88
N THR A 151 5.03 -9.05 0.46
CA THR A 151 4.99 -10.43 0.96
C THR A 151 5.51 -10.51 2.39
N ILE A 152 6.62 -9.85 2.69
CA ILE A 152 7.26 -9.90 4.02
C ILE A 152 6.52 -9.05 5.07
N ALA A 153 6.16 -7.81 4.71
CA ALA A 153 5.74 -6.80 5.69
C ALA A 153 4.45 -6.06 5.30
N ASN A 154 3.76 -6.49 4.23
CA ASN A 154 2.66 -5.74 3.62
C ASN A 154 3.03 -4.27 3.32
N ALA A 155 4.30 -4.04 2.94
CA ALA A 155 4.93 -2.73 2.87
C ALA A 155 5.31 -2.31 1.43
N ALA A 156 4.52 -2.69 0.42
CA ALA A 156 4.71 -2.18 -0.94
C ALA A 156 4.40 -0.68 -1.07
N GLY A 157 3.57 -0.12 -0.18
CA GLY A 157 3.21 1.30 -0.11
C GLY A 157 4.41 2.25 -0.24
N PRO A 158 5.35 2.22 0.71
CA PRO A 158 6.57 3.02 0.69
C PRO A 158 7.35 2.92 -0.63
N VAL A 159 7.60 1.69 -1.10
CA VAL A 159 8.34 1.45 -2.34
C VAL A 159 7.65 2.08 -3.55
N MET A 160 6.34 1.84 -3.69
CA MET A 160 5.55 2.36 -4.79
C MET A 160 5.40 3.89 -4.72
N ASN A 161 5.29 4.45 -3.52
CA ASN A 161 5.27 5.89 -3.35
C ASN A 161 6.56 6.55 -3.84
N LEU A 162 7.72 5.95 -3.55
CA LEU A 162 9.00 6.44 -4.04
C LEU A 162 9.10 6.34 -5.57
N TYR A 163 8.63 5.23 -6.16
CA TYR A 163 8.59 5.04 -7.61
C TYR A 163 7.76 6.13 -8.29
N LEU A 164 6.50 6.31 -7.87
CA LEU A 164 5.57 7.24 -8.48
C LEU A 164 6.00 8.69 -8.27
N LEU A 165 6.57 9.02 -7.11
CA LEU A 165 7.10 10.34 -6.86
C LEU A 165 8.37 10.62 -7.70
N ALA A 166 9.22 9.61 -7.94
CA ALA A 166 10.35 9.74 -8.88
C ALA A 166 9.88 9.99 -10.31
N LYS A 167 8.68 9.53 -10.69
CA LYS A 167 8.03 9.83 -11.97
C LYS A 167 7.34 11.19 -12.04
N ARG A 168 7.30 11.96 -10.94
CA ARG A 168 6.73 13.32 -10.88
C ARG A 168 5.31 13.42 -11.47
N LEU A 169 4.49 12.39 -11.23
CA LEU A 169 3.13 12.36 -11.74
C LEU A 169 2.26 13.40 -11.03
N PRO A 170 1.32 14.06 -11.74
CA PRO A 170 0.21 14.77 -11.11
C PRO A 170 -0.48 13.89 -10.07
N LYS A 171 -0.92 14.49 -8.95
CA LYS A 171 -1.50 13.79 -7.80
C LYS A 171 -2.66 12.83 -8.17
N ASP A 172 -3.49 13.18 -9.16
CA ASP A 172 -4.62 12.33 -9.59
C ASP A 172 -4.12 11.10 -10.38
N GLU A 173 -3.08 11.27 -11.20
CA GLU A 173 -2.44 10.16 -11.92
C GLU A 173 -1.63 9.28 -10.97
N PHE A 174 -0.99 9.88 -9.97
CA PHE A 174 -0.31 9.18 -8.90
C PHE A 174 -1.27 8.23 -8.19
N VAL A 175 -2.39 8.77 -7.69
CA VAL A 175 -3.38 7.99 -6.94
C VAL A 175 -4.05 6.96 -7.86
N GLY A 176 -4.42 7.34 -9.08
CA GLY A 176 -5.01 6.40 -10.05
C GLY A 176 -4.07 5.26 -10.45
N THR A 177 -2.80 5.54 -10.68
CA THR A 177 -1.80 4.52 -11.01
C THR A 177 -1.51 3.61 -9.81
N GLY A 178 -1.40 4.19 -8.61
CA GLY A 178 -1.27 3.44 -7.36
C GLY A 178 -2.47 2.52 -7.10
N ALA A 179 -3.70 3.00 -7.35
CA ALA A 179 -4.92 2.22 -7.15
C ALA A 179 -4.94 0.96 -8.02
N TRP A 180 -4.62 1.08 -9.32
CA TRP A 180 -4.52 -0.08 -10.20
C TRP A 180 -3.39 -1.03 -9.79
N PHE A 181 -2.23 -0.50 -9.40
CA PHE A 181 -1.11 -1.30 -8.92
C PHE A 181 -1.51 -2.16 -7.71
N PHE A 182 -2.07 -1.52 -6.68
CA PHE A 182 -2.45 -2.24 -5.47
C PHE A 182 -3.63 -3.17 -5.69
N LEU A 183 -4.59 -2.82 -6.55
CA LEU A 183 -5.66 -3.74 -6.93
C LEU A 183 -5.08 -5.03 -7.52
N MET A 184 -4.18 -4.92 -8.50
CA MET A 184 -3.54 -6.09 -9.12
C MET A 184 -2.77 -6.93 -8.09
N VAL A 185 -1.95 -6.27 -7.26
CA VAL A 185 -1.16 -6.94 -6.22
C VAL A 185 -2.05 -7.64 -5.19
N ASN A 186 -3.10 -6.97 -4.71
CA ASN A 186 -4.00 -7.51 -3.70
C ASN A 186 -4.85 -8.65 -4.25
N LEU A 187 -5.28 -8.57 -5.52
CA LEU A 187 -5.94 -9.68 -6.20
C LEU A 187 -5.02 -10.90 -6.37
N CYS A 188 -3.72 -10.70 -6.63
CA CYS A 188 -2.76 -11.80 -6.63
C CYS A 188 -2.57 -12.45 -5.25
N LYS A 189 -2.74 -11.70 -4.16
CA LYS A 189 -2.66 -12.22 -2.78
C LYS A 189 -3.90 -13.00 -2.36
N LEU A 190 -5.07 -12.64 -2.90
CA LEU A 190 -6.35 -13.22 -2.52
C LEU A 190 -6.39 -14.76 -2.58
N PRO A 191 -6.01 -15.44 -3.69
CA PRO A 191 -6.04 -16.90 -3.74
C PRO A 191 -5.05 -17.55 -2.76
N LEU A 192 -3.90 -16.91 -2.51
CA LEU A 192 -2.93 -17.40 -1.53
C LEU A 192 -3.49 -17.33 -0.11
N TYR A 193 -4.19 -16.24 0.22
CA TYR A 193 -4.72 -16.02 1.57
C TYR A 193 -5.91 -16.95 1.85
N VAL A 194 -6.76 -17.19 0.85
CA VAL A 194 -7.83 -18.19 0.92
C VAL A 194 -7.23 -19.60 1.06
N GLY A 195 -6.22 -19.96 0.27
CA GLY A 195 -5.57 -21.28 0.35
C GLY A 195 -4.79 -21.55 1.64
N HIS A 196 -4.54 -20.53 2.46
CA HIS A 196 -3.90 -20.62 3.77
C HIS A 196 -4.88 -20.39 4.94
N ASP A 197 -6.19 -20.42 4.70
CA ASP A 197 -7.24 -20.21 5.71
C ASP A 197 -7.10 -18.89 6.49
N LEU A 198 -6.52 -17.87 5.86
CA LEU A 198 -6.38 -16.53 6.45
C LEU A 198 -7.64 -15.67 6.26
N ILE A 199 -8.47 -16.04 5.29
CA ILE A 199 -9.76 -15.42 4.99
C ILE A 199 -10.82 -16.48 5.18
N ASP A 200 -11.77 -16.21 6.08
CA ASP A 200 -12.87 -17.11 6.42
C ASP A 200 -14.22 -16.38 6.44
N ALA A 201 -15.30 -17.09 6.76
CA ALA A 201 -16.64 -16.49 6.84
C ALA A 201 -16.77 -15.41 7.93
N ARG A 202 -15.92 -15.43 8.97
CA ARG A 202 -15.91 -14.43 10.05
C ARG A 202 -15.22 -13.16 9.60
N SER A 203 -14.06 -13.28 8.95
CA SER A 203 -13.34 -12.14 8.38
C SER A 203 -14.20 -11.43 7.34
N LEU A 204 -14.85 -12.18 6.45
CA LEU A 204 -15.76 -11.61 5.45
C LEU A 204 -17.01 -10.96 6.07
N GLY A 205 -17.51 -11.50 7.18
CA GLY A 205 -18.60 -10.90 7.95
C GLY A 205 -18.19 -9.55 8.57
N PHE A 206 -17.00 -9.50 9.16
CA PHE A 206 -16.40 -8.26 9.66
C PHE A 206 -16.19 -7.24 8.54
N ASP A 207 -15.60 -7.65 7.43
CA ASP A 207 -15.31 -6.77 6.30
C ASP A 207 -16.58 -6.14 5.74
N ALA A 208 -17.65 -6.93 5.58
CA ALA A 208 -18.92 -6.45 5.06
C ALA A 208 -19.55 -5.35 5.92
N VAL A 209 -19.47 -5.48 7.25
CA VAL A 209 -19.94 -4.45 8.19
C VAL A 209 -19.12 -3.15 8.05
N LEU A 210 -17.84 -3.27 7.69
CA LEU A 210 -16.93 -2.13 7.57
C LEU A 210 -16.84 -1.51 6.17
N ILE A 211 -17.42 -2.11 5.13
CA ILE A 211 -17.47 -1.53 3.78
C ILE A 211 -17.98 -0.07 3.80
N PRO A 212 -19.08 0.29 4.50
CA PRO A 212 -19.53 1.69 4.57
C PRO A 212 -18.46 2.65 5.11
N ALA A 213 -17.65 2.21 6.08
CA ALA A 213 -16.55 3.00 6.64
C ALA A 213 -15.40 3.17 5.62
N VAL A 214 -15.09 2.12 4.83
CA VAL A 214 -14.16 2.23 3.70
C VAL A 214 -14.65 3.26 2.68
N VAL A 215 -15.93 3.21 2.32
CA VAL A 215 -16.53 4.15 1.36
C VAL A 215 -16.50 5.59 1.88
N ALA A 216 -16.84 5.80 3.16
CA ALA A 216 -16.73 7.10 3.79
C ALA A 216 -15.28 7.62 3.78
N GLY A 217 -14.32 6.78 4.15
CA GLY A 217 -12.89 7.10 4.08
C GLY A 217 -12.43 7.42 2.66
N ALA A 218 -12.90 6.68 1.66
CA ALA A 218 -12.61 6.92 0.25
C ALA A 218 -13.17 8.27 -0.23
N GLY A 219 -14.38 8.64 0.21
CA GLY A 219 -14.96 9.96 -0.04
C GLY A 219 -14.13 11.08 0.59
N LEU A 220 -13.74 10.93 1.85
CA LEU A 220 -12.87 11.88 2.56
C LEU A 220 -11.51 12.03 1.87
N GLY A 221 -10.86 10.91 1.51
CA GLY A 221 -9.58 10.92 0.81
C GLY A 221 -9.65 11.66 -0.52
N ARG A 222 -10.72 11.45 -1.31
CA ARG A 222 -10.98 12.20 -2.54
C ARG A 222 -11.10 13.71 -2.30
N VAL A 223 -11.85 14.12 -1.28
CA VAL A 223 -12.02 15.55 -0.94
C VAL A 223 -10.67 16.17 -0.55
N VAL A 224 -9.91 15.47 0.29
CA VAL A 224 -8.56 15.90 0.71
C VAL A 224 -7.65 16.03 -0.52
N LEU A 225 -7.58 15.02 -1.39
CA LEU A 225 -6.73 15.05 -2.58
C LEU A 225 -7.06 16.23 -3.48
N ARG A 226 -8.35 16.51 -3.71
CA ARG A 226 -8.79 17.62 -4.57
C ARG A 226 -8.28 18.96 -4.04
N ASN A 227 -8.29 19.14 -2.73
CA ASN A 227 -7.93 20.40 -2.08
C ASN A 227 -6.41 20.55 -1.82
N LEU A 228 -5.64 19.46 -1.89
CA LEU A 228 -4.18 19.52 -1.71
C LEU A 228 -3.48 20.13 -2.92
N ARG A 229 -2.54 21.04 -2.70
CA ARG A 229 -1.60 21.47 -3.74
C ARG A 229 -0.64 20.34 -4.07
N GLN A 230 -0.20 20.24 -5.33
CA GLN A 230 0.72 19.19 -5.81
C GLN A 230 1.97 19.06 -4.90
N GLU A 231 2.61 20.19 -4.60
CA GLU A 231 3.82 20.20 -3.75
C GLU A 231 3.53 19.71 -2.33
N THR A 232 2.39 20.10 -1.74
CA THR A 232 1.99 19.64 -0.41
C THR A 232 1.71 18.14 -0.41
N PHE A 233 1.06 17.63 -1.45
CA PHE A 233 0.83 16.20 -1.65
C PHE A 233 2.16 15.44 -1.72
N GLU A 234 3.11 15.89 -2.53
CA GLU A 234 4.40 15.21 -2.68
C GLU A 234 5.21 15.20 -1.37
N ARG A 235 5.26 16.33 -0.66
CA ARG A 235 5.91 16.44 0.65
C ARG A 235 5.25 15.51 1.68
N LEU A 236 3.92 15.47 1.71
CA LEU A 236 3.16 14.63 2.63
C LEU A 236 3.41 13.13 2.35
N VAL A 237 3.33 12.72 1.09
CA VAL A 237 3.60 11.32 0.70
C VAL A 237 5.03 10.93 1.03
N PHE A 238 6.01 11.82 0.78
CA PHE A 238 7.40 11.55 1.13
C PHE A 238 7.61 11.43 2.64
N ALA A 239 7.11 12.38 3.43
CA ALA A 239 7.22 12.35 4.88
C ALA A 239 6.59 11.09 5.48
N LEU A 240 5.38 10.74 5.05
CA LEU A 240 4.71 9.52 5.51
C LEU A 240 5.43 8.25 5.04
N THR A 241 6.11 8.28 3.91
CA THR A 241 6.96 7.17 3.44
C THR A 241 8.18 6.97 4.34
N VAL A 242 8.79 8.07 4.82
CA VAL A 242 9.87 8.02 5.81
C VAL A 242 9.37 7.45 7.14
N VAL A 243 8.20 7.92 7.62
CA VAL A 243 7.57 7.39 8.84
C VAL A 243 7.27 5.90 8.70
N ALA A 244 6.71 5.47 7.57
CA ALA A 244 6.46 4.06 7.27
C ALA A 244 7.74 3.22 7.37
N CYS A 245 8.83 3.73 6.79
CA CYS A 245 10.13 3.08 6.84
C CYS A 245 10.66 2.96 8.28
N ALA A 246 10.49 4.01 9.10
CA ALA A 246 10.88 3.99 10.50
C ALA A 246 10.06 2.97 11.30
N MET A 247 8.75 2.88 11.06
CA MET A 247 7.87 1.91 11.74
C MET A 247 8.24 0.45 11.43
N LEU A 248 8.89 0.16 10.30
CA LEU A 248 9.36 -1.20 9.98
C LEU A 248 10.52 -1.67 10.86
N PHE A 249 11.25 -0.75 11.52
CA PHE A 249 12.28 -1.10 12.49
C PHE A 249 11.73 -1.42 13.87
N ILE A 250 10.46 -1.07 14.14
CA ILE A 250 9.83 -1.33 15.43
C ILE A 250 9.38 -2.80 15.47
N PRO A 251 9.92 -3.62 16.39
CA PRO A 251 9.42 -4.98 16.58
C PRO A 251 7.96 -4.93 17.05
N LYS A 252 7.14 -5.86 16.55
CA LYS A 252 5.75 -6.04 17.02
C LYS A 252 5.70 -7.19 18.00
#